data_AF-A0A953WF32-F1
#
_entry.id   AF-A0A953WF32-F1
#
_cell.length_a   1.000
_cell.length_b   1.000
_cell.length_c   1.000
_cell.angle_alpha   90.00
_cell.angle_beta   90.00
_cell.angle_gamma   90.00
#
_symmetry.space_group_name_H-M   'P 1'
#
loop_
_entity.id
_entity.type
_entity.pdbx_description
1 polymer ?
#
loop_
_entity_poly.entity_id
_entity_poly.type
_entity_poly.pdbx_seq_one_letter_code
_entity_poly.pdbx_strand_id
1 'polypeptide(L)'
;MWSRRLLAGAALATLLSCPAHAQIEDSWLEQVDPWGISYLEEDEPALRTRMWRGARGEDLLALMQDARTKGLSPAEQMLMRRLALSAGQAPEGEDSDALLAERARIAFELGEAAAAAGQFAELGSPDAAAMAADLNLVLGNEATACDALTTPGLEGDYWPKLRAVCAALAGNTSGAELAMEMAQAQGVEDNWLSAAIFAMSGVAPKPPKAKFDNGIGFVMSNRAFLEVTPDAVPEDRADIAAAMARRKLTPPDVRVKAAQIAAEAGLIDREEFRIAYNSALAADGFNPRTLLSEAKFADADGARSDAETAEAIAAALEEAQANPARFAATASLLRDGMARLPLGPDTEDKALLFARANIAAGELEEALRWVTPPEPEPEPEPISLAPAMPTALLEDIGPAPEDDPVPDTADSAGPDDDSGLAEAGSEQDPGTDEDTLSPDPEPEPEPVPDPPSFNAAWIGALVVLSDPDASKSAIHKAADDLIAAGEMEGKTEAAVRIFALWTAASTAPPSEARTFLSLESPVSDASSAPGDAIAVWAAARSGTAAEVVLRTVSLTNGDASELGLADITLILAALQDVGADDAARLLALEATGYWKQAP
;
A
#
# COMPACT_ATOMS: atom_id res chain seq x y z
N MET A 1 59.62 34.85 -78.55
CA MET A 1 59.06 33.87 -79.51
C MET A 1 57.74 33.41 -78.91
N TRP A 2 56.56 33.79 -79.44
CA TRP A 2 55.81 33.04 -80.48
C TRP A 2 55.55 31.58 -80.04
N SER A 3 54.32 31.06 -79.96
CA SER A 3 53.11 31.37 -80.77
C SER A 3 51.77 31.26 -80.01
N ARG A 4 50.72 31.84 -80.59
CA ARG A 4 49.29 31.65 -80.26
C ARG A 4 48.73 30.36 -80.89
N ARG A 5 47.62 29.83 -80.34
CA ARG A 5 46.42 29.18 -80.94
C ARG A 5 45.77 28.20 -79.92
N LEU A 6 44.47 27.95 -79.84
CA LEU A 6 43.21 28.70 -80.10
C LEU A 6 42.04 27.77 -79.65
N LEU A 7 41.02 28.29 -78.92
CA LEU A 7 39.63 27.74 -78.77
C LEU A 7 39.48 26.33 -78.13
N ALA A 8 38.37 25.94 -77.48
CA ALA A 8 37.16 26.57 -76.90
C ALA A 8 36.66 25.57 -75.80
N GLY A 9 35.78 25.82 -74.83
CA GLY A 9 34.86 26.91 -74.50
C GLY A 9 34.42 26.72 -73.03
N ALA A 10 34.03 27.78 -72.32
CA ALA A 10 32.63 28.20 -72.22
C ALA A 10 31.75 27.34 -71.29
N ALA A 11 31.96 27.49 -69.97
CA ALA A 11 30.94 27.26 -68.95
C ALA A 11 31.09 28.38 -67.88
N LEU A 12 30.19 29.35 -67.90
CA LEU A 12 30.20 30.50 -67.00
C LEU A 12 29.22 30.22 -65.85
N ALA A 13 29.72 29.96 -64.65
CA ALA A 13 28.91 29.88 -63.43
C ALA A 13 29.44 30.91 -62.43
N THR A 14 28.93 32.13 -62.53
CA THR A 14 29.18 33.19 -61.54
C THR A 14 28.56 32.80 -60.20
N LEU A 15 29.40 32.67 -59.18
CA LEU A 15 28.98 32.51 -57.78
C LEU A 15 28.18 33.75 -57.35
N LEU A 16 26.86 33.62 -57.33
CA LEU A 16 25.97 34.57 -56.68
C LEU A 16 26.00 34.29 -55.17
N SER A 17 26.70 35.16 -54.44
CA SER A 17 26.65 35.19 -52.98
C SER A 17 25.28 35.70 -52.53
N CYS A 18 24.31 34.80 -52.39
CA CYS A 18 23.10 35.09 -51.64
C CYS A 18 23.48 35.27 -50.16
N PRO A 19 23.13 36.39 -49.50
CA PRO A 19 23.15 36.43 -48.04
C PRO A 19 22.08 35.44 -47.58
N ALA A 20 22.53 34.35 -46.95
CA ALA A 20 21.66 33.46 -46.19
C ALA A 20 21.08 34.28 -45.04
N HIS A 21 19.90 34.85 -45.28
CA HIS A 21 19.02 35.24 -44.20
C HIS A 21 18.63 33.91 -43.56
N ALA A 22 19.28 33.60 -42.44
CA ALA A 22 18.73 32.62 -41.53
C ALA A 22 17.38 33.21 -41.09
N GLN A 23 16.31 32.78 -41.76
CA GLN A 23 14.99 32.81 -41.16
C GLN A 23 15.08 31.82 -40.02
N ILE A 24 15.51 32.33 -38.86
CA ILE A 24 14.92 31.91 -37.61
C ILE A 24 13.46 32.29 -37.79
N GLU A 25 12.68 31.34 -38.31
CA GLU A 25 11.28 31.31 -37.96
C GLU A 25 11.31 31.19 -36.44
N ASP A 26 10.92 32.27 -35.76
CA ASP A 26 10.46 32.18 -34.39
C ASP A 26 9.23 31.27 -34.44
N SER A 27 9.49 29.96 -34.43
CA SER A 27 8.52 28.94 -34.07
C SER A 27 8.15 29.27 -32.64
N TRP A 28 7.13 30.11 -32.51
CA TRP A 28 6.48 30.44 -31.26
C TRP A 28 6.40 29.17 -30.44
N LEU A 29 6.96 29.21 -29.22
CA LEU A 29 6.85 28.12 -28.27
C LEU A 29 5.39 27.70 -28.25
N GLU A 30 5.14 26.52 -28.81
CA GLU A 30 3.79 25.99 -28.98
C GLU A 30 3.17 25.99 -27.60
N GLN A 31 2.02 26.65 -27.44
CA GLN A 31 1.40 26.86 -26.15
C GLN A 31 1.22 25.48 -25.52
N VAL A 32 1.90 25.24 -24.39
CA VAL A 32 2.04 23.89 -23.81
C VAL A 32 0.65 23.33 -23.60
N ASP A 33 0.31 22.25 -24.29
CA ASP A 33 -0.99 21.60 -24.17
C ASP A 33 -1.23 21.24 -22.68
N PRO A 34 -2.25 21.80 -22.02
CA PRO A 34 -2.60 21.50 -20.63
C PRO A 34 -2.68 20.00 -20.35
N TRP A 35 -3.09 19.21 -21.34
CA TRP A 35 -3.22 17.76 -21.24
C TRP A 35 -1.88 17.04 -21.22
N GLY A 36 -0.86 17.60 -21.89
CA GLY A 36 0.47 17.03 -22.07
C GLY A 36 1.38 17.09 -20.84
N ILE A 37 0.95 17.75 -19.77
CA ILE A 37 1.69 17.83 -18.51
C ILE A 37 1.47 16.53 -17.70
N SER A 38 2.57 15.88 -17.31
CA SER A 38 2.57 14.79 -16.34
C SER A 38 2.85 15.35 -14.95
N TYR A 39 2.11 14.86 -13.96
CA TYR A 39 2.30 15.17 -12.54
C TYR A 39 2.70 13.95 -11.70
N LEU A 40 2.87 12.79 -12.34
CA LEU A 40 3.47 11.59 -11.74
C LEU A 40 4.96 11.80 -11.47
N GLU A 41 5.50 11.07 -10.49
CA GLU A 41 6.95 11.05 -10.21
C GLU A 41 7.74 10.32 -11.32
N GLU A 42 9.07 10.47 -11.36
CA GLU A 42 9.90 10.02 -12.49
C GLU A 42 9.93 8.49 -12.69
N ASP A 43 9.72 7.73 -11.61
CA ASP A 43 9.67 6.27 -11.57
C ASP A 43 8.24 5.69 -11.57
N GLU A 44 7.20 6.54 -11.55
CA GLU A 44 5.80 6.11 -11.52
C GLU A 44 5.28 5.73 -12.92
N PRO A 45 4.71 4.51 -13.11
CA PRO A 45 4.18 4.09 -14.40
C PRO A 45 2.98 4.94 -14.86
N ALA A 46 3.18 5.73 -15.91
CA ALA A 46 2.12 6.52 -16.55
C ALA A 46 1.22 5.69 -17.47
N LEU A 47 -0.06 6.07 -17.54
CA LEU A 47 -0.94 5.59 -18.61
C LEU A 47 -0.43 6.10 -19.96
N ARG A 48 -0.69 5.32 -21.02
CA ARG A 48 -0.30 5.69 -22.39
C ARG A 48 -0.93 7.03 -22.79
N THR A 49 -0.16 7.91 -23.43
CA THR A 49 -0.59 9.28 -23.83
C THR A 49 -1.87 9.37 -24.68
N ARG A 50 -2.39 8.24 -25.18
CA ARG A 50 -3.64 8.14 -25.94
C ARG A 50 -4.81 7.60 -25.11
N MET A 51 -4.74 7.63 -23.78
CA MET A 51 -5.71 7.02 -22.85
C MET A 51 -7.17 7.46 -23.03
N TRP A 52 -7.38 8.68 -23.55
CA TRP A 52 -8.71 9.26 -23.82
C TRP A 52 -9.29 8.88 -25.19
N ARG A 53 -8.47 8.28 -26.08
CA ARG A 53 -8.87 7.99 -27.46
C ARG A 53 -9.89 6.85 -27.51
N GLY A 54 -10.98 7.07 -28.24
CA GLY A 54 -12.00 6.07 -28.50
C GLY A 54 -13.27 6.23 -27.66
N ALA A 55 -13.22 7.03 -26.58
CA ALA A 55 -14.42 7.48 -25.89
C ALA A 55 -15.16 8.58 -26.68
N ARG A 56 -16.48 8.69 -26.48
CA ARG A 56 -17.22 9.92 -26.78
C ARG A 56 -17.08 10.89 -25.60
N GLY A 57 -16.94 12.19 -25.87
CA GLY A 57 -16.82 13.22 -24.82
C GLY A 57 -17.95 13.15 -23.79
N GLU A 58 -19.20 13.05 -24.24
CA GLU A 58 -20.40 12.90 -23.40
C GLU A 58 -20.36 11.66 -22.47
N ASP A 59 -19.91 10.50 -22.96
CA ASP A 59 -19.85 9.26 -22.15
C ASP A 59 -18.73 9.35 -21.12
N LEU A 60 -17.57 9.87 -21.53
CA LEU A 60 -16.41 10.04 -20.67
C LEU A 60 -16.67 11.07 -19.57
N LEU A 61 -17.35 12.17 -19.91
CA LEU A 61 -17.71 13.22 -18.96
C LEU A 61 -18.64 12.68 -17.88
N ALA A 62 -19.65 11.88 -18.26
CA ALA A 62 -20.51 11.21 -17.29
C ALA A 62 -19.73 10.25 -16.39
N LEU A 63 -18.85 9.41 -16.95
CA LEU A 63 -17.99 8.50 -16.16
C LEU A 63 -17.05 9.26 -15.21
N MET A 64 -16.54 10.42 -15.60
CA MET A 64 -15.67 11.26 -14.77
C MET A 64 -16.45 12.04 -13.69
N GLN A 65 -17.71 12.40 -13.95
CA GLN A 65 -18.60 13.02 -12.97
C GLN A 65 -19.05 12.05 -11.89
N ASP A 66 -19.39 10.82 -12.28
CA ASP A 66 -19.74 9.73 -11.36
C ASP A 66 -18.50 9.07 -10.70
N ALA A 67 -17.28 9.52 -11.04
CA ALA A 67 -16.03 8.95 -10.54
C ALA A 67 -15.88 9.11 -9.03
N ARG A 68 -15.86 7.96 -8.32
CA ARG A 68 -15.58 7.87 -6.89
C ARG A 68 -14.10 8.16 -6.59
N THR A 69 -13.87 8.97 -5.58
CA THR A 69 -12.55 9.42 -5.10
C THR A 69 -12.31 9.11 -3.62
N LYS A 70 -13.33 8.62 -2.92
CA LYS A 70 -13.32 8.34 -1.47
C LYS A 70 -13.55 6.87 -1.17
N GLY A 71 -12.89 6.37 -0.12
CA GLY A 71 -12.93 4.94 0.25
C GLY A 71 -12.30 4.03 -0.80
N LEU A 72 -11.33 4.54 -1.57
CA LEU A 72 -10.61 3.76 -2.57
C LEU A 72 -9.73 2.70 -1.89
N SER A 73 -9.62 1.53 -2.50
CA SER A 73 -8.56 0.57 -2.18
C SER A 73 -7.19 1.07 -2.71
N PRO A 74 -6.06 0.52 -2.23
CA PRO A 74 -4.73 0.84 -2.77
C PRO A 74 -4.62 0.72 -4.30
N ALA A 75 -5.18 -0.34 -4.91
CA ALA A 75 -5.18 -0.51 -6.35
C ALA A 75 -6.04 0.55 -7.06
N GLU A 76 -7.25 0.83 -6.56
CA GLU A 76 -8.14 1.85 -7.11
C GLU A 76 -7.51 3.26 -7.02
N GLN A 77 -6.87 3.57 -5.89
CA GLN A 77 -6.16 4.83 -5.66
C GLN A 77 -5.01 5.00 -6.65
N MET A 78 -4.20 3.96 -6.87
CA MET A 78 -3.14 3.97 -7.87
C MET A 78 -3.68 4.17 -9.30
N LEU A 79 -4.80 3.53 -9.66
CA LEU A 79 -5.45 3.71 -10.96
C LEU A 79 -6.01 5.14 -11.15
N MET A 80 -6.75 5.65 -10.16
CA MET A 80 -7.35 6.99 -10.21
C MET A 80 -6.28 8.10 -10.22
N ARG A 81 -5.20 7.92 -9.46
CA ARG A 81 -4.03 8.82 -9.48
C ARG A 81 -3.37 8.81 -10.86
N ARG A 82 -3.12 7.65 -11.46
CA ARG A 82 -2.58 7.59 -12.85
C ARG A 82 -3.50 8.22 -13.88
N LEU A 83 -4.82 8.05 -13.77
CA LEU A 83 -5.80 8.71 -14.63
C LEU A 83 -5.71 10.24 -14.54
N ALA A 84 -5.65 10.77 -13.31
CA ALA A 84 -5.60 12.20 -13.05
C ALA A 84 -4.24 12.82 -13.43
N LEU A 85 -3.14 12.11 -13.19
CA LEU A 85 -1.78 12.66 -13.23
C LEU A 85 -0.98 12.39 -14.52
N SER A 86 -1.32 11.35 -15.30
CA SER A 86 -0.56 11.01 -16.52
C SER A 86 -0.69 12.08 -17.62
N ALA A 87 0.41 12.41 -18.31
CA ALA A 87 0.34 13.19 -19.54
C ALA A 87 -0.52 12.50 -20.62
N GLY A 88 -1.36 13.25 -21.32
CA GLY A 88 -2.22 12.75 -22.39
C GLY A 88 -2.35 13.73 -23.56
N GLN A 89 -2.75 13.22 -24.71
CA GLN A 89 -3.31 14.02 -25.79
C GLN A 89 -4.74 14.44 -25.37
N ALA A 90 -5.11 15.71 -25.57
CA ALA A 90 -6.46 16.19 -25.31
C ALA A 90 -7.54 15.31 -25.97
N PRO A 91 -8.69 15.05 -25.29
CA PRO A 91 -9.86 14.41 -25.89
C PRO A 91 -10.37 15.20 -27.11
N GLU A 92 -10.80 14.49 -28.15
CA GLU A 92 -11.40 15.13 -29.34
C GLU A 92 -12.87 15.52 -29.05
N GLY A 93 -13.20 16.81 -29.16
CA GLY A 93 -14.58 17.29 -29.06
C GLY A 93 -14.72 18.69 -28.44
N GLU A 94 -15.96 19.14 -28.30
CA GLU A 94 -16.29 20.42 -27.64
C GLU A 94 -16.23 20.30 -26.10
N ASP A 95 -16.26 19.08 -25.55
CA ASP A 95 -16.26 18.80 -24.11
C ASP A 95 -14.86 18.87 -23.44
N SER A 96 -13.80 19.21 -24.17
CA SER A 96 -12.40 19.20 -23.67
C SER A 96 -12.24 19.97 -22.36
N ASP A 97 -12.76 21.19 -22.26
CA ASP A 97 -12.61 22.01 -21.05
C ASP A 97 -13.39 21.43 -19.86
N ALA A 98 -14.55 20.80 -20.12
CA ALA A 98 -15.33 20.12 -19.08
C ALA A 98 -14.62 18.86 -18.58
N LEU A 99 -14.00 18.09 -19.49
CA LEU A 99 -13.20 16.92 -19.14
C LEU A 99 -11.92 17.30 -18.37
N LEU A 100 -11.30 18.44 -18.69
CA LEU A 100 -10.17 18.98 -17.92
C LEU A 100 -10.62 19.44 -16.53
N ALA A 101 -11.81 20.03 -16.39
CA ALA A 101 -12.39 20.39 -15.11
C ALA A 101 -12.67 19.16 -14.22
N GLU A 102 -13.23 18.08 -14.78
CA GLU A 102 -13.39 16.83 -14.03
C GLU A 102 -12.05 16.18 -13.68
N ARG A 103 -11.04 16.26 -14.56
CA ARG A 103 -9.68 15.78 -14.28
C ARG A 103 -9.08 16.53 -13.07
N ALA A 104 -9.23 17.86 -13.04
CA ALA A 104 -8.80 18.70 -11.93
C ALA A 104 -9.58 18.43 -10.63
N ARG A 105 -10.89 18.17 -10.72
CA ARG A 105 -11.74 17.72 -9.60
C ARG A 105 -11.25 16.41 -9.00
N ILE A 106 -10.99 15.40 -9.85
CA ILE A 106 -10.48 14.09 -9.41
C ILE A 106 -9.11 14.25 -8.74
N ALA A 107 -8.18 14.99 -9.34
CA ALA A 107 -6.88 15.28 -8.72
C ALA A 107 -7.05 15.97 -7.35
N PHE A 108 -7.93 16.96 -7.24
CA PHE A 108 -8.22 17.68 -6.00
C PHE A 108 -8.75 16.77 -4.89
N GLU A 109 -9.73 15.91 -5.22
CA GLU A 109 -10.37 15.02 -4.25
C GLU A 109 -9.48 13.84 -3.81
N LEU A 110 -8.54 13.41 -4.67
CA LEU A 110 -7.45 12.50 -4.28
C LEU A 110 -6.41 13.19 -3.37
N GLY A 111 -6.40 14.52 -3.29
CA GLY A 111 -5.44 15.33 -2.54
C GLY A 111 -4.16 15.67 -3.31
N GLU A 112 -4.15 15.48 -4.63
CA GLU A 112 -3.04 15.80 -5.54
C GLU A 112 -3.00 17.30 -5.86
N ALA A 113 -2.78 18.11 -4.82
CA ALA A 113 -2.93 19.56 -4.87
C ALA A 113 -2.06 20.24 -5.94
N ALA A 114 -0.86 19.74 -6.22
CA ALA A 114 0.01 20.30 -7.26
C ALA A 114 -0.57 20.12 -8.67
N ALA A 115 -1.10 18.93 -8.95
CA ALA A 115 -1.71 18.61 -10.24
C ALA A 115 -3.05 19.32 -10.41
N ALA A 116 -3.90 19.30 -9.39
CA ALA A 116 -5.16 20.02 -9.38
C ALA A 116 -4.94 21.53 -9.56
N ALA A 117 -3.97 22.13 -8.88
CA ALA A 117 -3.66 23.56 -9.03
C ALA A 117 -3.23 23.91 -10.46
N GLY A 118 -2.37 23.10 -11.07
CA GLY A 118 -1.94 23.30 -12.46
C GLY A 118 -3.09 23.12 -13.45
N GLN A 119 -3.89 22.07 -13.30
CA GLN A 119 -5.04 21.79 -14.18
C GLN A 119 -6.14 22.85 -14.06
N PHE A 120 -6.42 23.35 -12.85
CA PHE A 120 -7.36 24.46 -12.64
C PHE A 120 -6.86 25.79 -13.20
N ALA A 121 -5.54 26.05 -13.23
CA ALA A 121 -4.99 27.29 -13.76
C ALA A 121 -5.21 27.47 -15.28
N GLU A 122 -5.34 26.36 -16.02
CA GLU A 122 -5.59 26.34 -17.46
C GLU A 122 -7.06 26.53 -17.83
N LEU A 123 -7.97 26.32 -16.87
CA LEU A 123 -9.40 26.56 -17.03
C LEU A 123 -9.69 28.05 -16.78
N GLY A 124 -9.97 28.80 -17.86
CA GLY A 124 -10.12 30.26 -17.83
C GLY A 124 -11.35 30.83 -17.08
N SER A 125 -11.92 30.11 -16.12
CA SER A 125 -13.04 30.56 -15.28
C SER A 125 -12.55 31.17 -13.96
N PRO A 126 -13.27 32.16 -13.38
CA PRO A 126 -12.90 32.73 -12.08
C PRO A 126 -12.88 31.71 -10.93
N ASP A 127 -13.77 30.71 -10.97
CA ASP A 127 -13.85 29.68 -9.93
C ASP A 127 -12.66 28.72 -9.99
N ALA A 128 -12.22 28.31 -11.19
CA ALA A 128 -11.03 27.49 -11.34
C ALA A 128 -9.76 28.26 -10.96
N ALA A 129 -9.64 29.53 -11.34
CA ALA A 129 -8.56 30.39 -10.88
C ALA A 129 -8.53 30.53 -9.34
N ALA A 130 -9.69 30.57 -8.67
CA ALA A 130 -9.78 30.61 -7.21
C ALA A 130 -9.31 29.28 -6.58
N MET A 131 -9.70 28.13 -7.15
CA MET A 131 -9.22 26.80 -6.73
C MET A 131 -7.71 26.65 -6.91
N ALA A 132 -7.16 27.09 -8.04
CA ALA A 132 -5.72 27.08 -8.31
C ALA A 132 -4.95 27.95 -7.30
N ALA A 133 -5.46 29.14 -6.96
CA ALA A 133 -4.87 30.00 -5.95
C ALA A 133 -4.93 29.37 -4.54
N ASP A 134 -6.06 28.77 -4.15
CA ASP A 134 -6.23 28.15 -2.83
C ASP A 134 -5.29 26.96 -2.63
N LEU A 135 -5.15 26.10 -3.64
CA LEU A 135 -4.22 24.98 -3.61
C LEU A 135 -2.76 25.44 -3.58
N ASN A 136 -2.40 26.51 -4.29
CA ASN A 136 -1.07 27.11 -4.16
C ASN A 136 -0.78 27.64 -2.75
N LEU A 137 -1.79 28.10 -1.98
CA LEU A 137 -1.60 28.43 -0.55
C LEU A 137 -1.33 27.20 0.31
N VAL A 138 -1.99 26.05 0.06
CA VAL A 138 -1.72 24.79 0.76
C VAL A 138 -0.31 24.27 0.47
N LEU A 139 0.12 24.35 -0.79
CA LEU A 139 1.45 23.94 -1.26
C LEU A 139 2.60 24.84 -0.76
N GLY A 140 2.29 26.00 -0.16
CA GLY A 140 3.28 27.00 0.24
C GLY A 140 3.77 27.90 -0.91
N ASN A 141 3.16 27.81 -2.09
CA ASN A 141 3.40 28.67 -3.25
C ASN A 141 2.66 30.02 -3.10
N GLU A 142 2.84 30.68 -1.95
CA GLU A 142 2.16 31.93 -1.58
C GLU A 142 2.32 33.02 -2.66
N ALA A 143 3.48 33.11 -3.29
CA ALA A 143 3.75 34.06 -4.37
C ALA A 143 2.88 33.81 -5.61
N THR A 144 2.74 32.55 -6.04
CA THR A 144 1.90 32.15 -7.17
C THR A 144 0.42 32.43 -6.89
N ALA A 145 -0.05 32.09 -5.69
CA ALA A 145 -1.42 32.40 -5.27
C ALA A 145 -1.69 33.92 -5.28
N CYS A 146 -0.75 34.73 -4.79
CA CYS A 146 -0.91 36.19 -4.77
C CYS A 146 -0.77 36.86 -6.14
N ASP A 147 -0.02 36.28 -7.08
CA ASP A 147 0.09 36.81 -8.45
C ASP A 147 -1.21 36.66 -9.24
N ALA A 148 -2.05 35.68 -8.91
CA ALA A 148 -3.39 35.51 -9.48
C ALA A 148 -4.29 36.75 -9.30
N LEU A 149 -4.01 37.63 -8.32
CA LEU A 149 -4.70 38.91 -8.14
C LEU A 149 -4.44 39.94 -9.26
N THR A 150 -3.48 39.68 -10.15
CA THR A 150 -3.21 40.52 -11.33
C THR A 150 -4.15 40.20 -12.51
N THR A 151 -4.79 39.04 -12.49
CA THR A 151 -5.75 38.60 -13.52
C THR A 151 -6.94 39.58 -13.60
N PRO A 152 -7.35 40.03 -14.80
CA PRO A 152 -8.52 40.88 -14.96
C PRO A 152 -9.83 40.07 -14.84
N GLY A 153 -10.91 40.71 -14.38
CA GLY A 153 -12.24 40.09 -14.39
C GLY A 153 -12.51 39.09 -13.27
N LEU A 154 -11.75 39.16 -12.17
CA LEU A 154 -11.96 38.31 -10.99
C LEU A 154 -13.26 38.68 -10.24
N GLU A 155 -14.21 37.76 -10.23
CA GLU A 155 -15.51 37.88 -9.55
C GLU A 155 -15.64 36.87 -8.40
N GLY A 156 -16.52 37.15 -7.43
CA GLY A 156 -16.79 36.28 -6.28
C GLY A 156 -16.00 36.61 -5.00
N ASP A 157 -16.46 36.02 -3.89
CA ASP A 157 -16.05 36.33 -2.51
C ASP A 157 -14.60 35.96 -2.17
N TYR A 158 -13.98 35.06 -2.95
CA TYR A 158 -12.63 34.58 -2.71
C TYR A 158 -11.57 35.69 -2.88
N TRP A 159 -11.68 36.50 -3.93
CA TRP A 159 -10.64 37.47 -4.29
C TRP A 159 -10.48 38.63 -3.30
N PRO A 160 -11.55 39.23 -2.74
CA PRO A 160 -11.42 40.19 -1.64
C PRO A 160 -10.69 39.60 -0.41
N LYS A 161 -10.96 38.34 -0.06
CA LYS A 161 -10.27 37.64 1.03
C LYS A 161 -8.79 37.42 0.70
N LEU A 162 -8.48 36.93 -0.49
CA LEU A 162 -7.10 36.71 -0.94
C LEU A 162 -6.26 38.00 -0.94
N ARG A 163 -6.83 39.16 -1.31
CA ARG A 163 -6.13 40.46 -1.21
C ARG A 163 -5.68 40.76 0.22
N ALA A 164 -6.53 40.50 1.21
CA ALA A 164 -6.20 40.71 2.61
C ALA A 164 -5.15 39.71 3.11
N VAL A 165 -5.27 38.44 2.72
CA VAL A 165 -4.27 37.38 3.00
C VAL A 165 -2.90 37.77 2.43
N CYS A 166 -2.82 38.14 1.15
CA CYS A 166 -1.56 38.53 0.51
C CYS A 166 -0.91 39.77 1.15
N ALA A 167 -1.72 40.76 1.58
CA ALA A 167 -1.22 41.88 2.37
C ALA A 167 -0.66 41.44 3.74
N ALA A 168 -1.32 40.49 4.41
CA ALA A 168 -0.86 39.95 5.69
C ALA A 168 0.42 39.10 5.55
N LEU A 169 0.52 38.26 4.52
CA LEU A 169 1.71 37.46 4.20
C LEU A 169 2.93 38.34 3.91
N ALA A 170 2.72 39.44 3.19
CA ALA A 170 3.71 40.50 2.96
C ALA A 170 4.08 41.31 4.22
N GLY A 171 3.50 41.02 5.39
CA GLY A 171 3.74 41.70 6.66
C GLY A 171 3.04 43.06 6.80
N ASN A 172 2.16 43.43 5.86
CA ASN A 172 1.40 44.67 5.88
C ASN A 172 0.04 44.46 6.56
N THR A 173 0.04 44.27 7.89
CA THR A 173 -1.19 43.99 8.66
C THR A 173 -2.22 45.10 8.53
N SER A 174 -1.82 46.38 8.55
CA SER A 174 -2.76 47.50 8.35
C SER A 174 -3.35 47.55 6.94
N GLY A 175 -2.60 47.11 5.92
CA GLY A 175 -3.13 46.90 4.58
C GLY A 175 -4.11 45.73 4.48
N ALA A 176 -3.87 44.66 5.24
CA ALA A 176 -4.77 43.51 5.34
C ALA A 176 -6.08 43.86 6.07
N GLU A 177 -6.00 44.63 7.17
CA GLU A 177 -7.17 45.16 7.89
C GLU A 177 -8.03 46.03 6.97
N LEU A 178 -7.42 46.99 6.25
CA LEU A 178 -8.12 47.82 5.27
C LEU A 178 -8.72 46.99 4.11
N ALA A 179 -8.01 45.97 3.63
CA ALA A 179 -8.52 45.08 2.59
C ALA A 179 -9.74 44.28 3.08
N MET A 180 -9.79 43.85 4.35
CA MET A 180 -10.96 43.23 4.96
C MET A 180 -12.12 44.23 5.14
N GLU A 181 -11.86 45.47 5.55
CA GLU A 181 -12.90 46.52 5.61
C GLU A 181 -13.50 46.78 4.22
N MET A 182 -12.66 46.82 3.18
CA MET A 182 -13.10 46.95 1.79
C MET A 182 -13.89 45.72 1.33
N ALA A 183 -13.51 44.50 1.73
CA ALA A 183 -14.25 43.27 1.45
C ALA A 183 -15.64 43.28 2.11
N GLN A 184 -15.72 43.67 3.38
CA GLN A 184 -17.00 43.81 4.09
C GLN A 184 -17.90 44.88 3.43
N ALA A 185 -17.32 46.00 2.98
CA ALA A 185 -18.06 47.02 2.22
C ALA A 185 -18.59 46.51 0.85
N GLN A 186 -18.02 45.43 0.32
CA GLN A 186 -18.51 44.71 -0.88
C GLN A 186 -19.50 43.59 -0.54
N GLY A 187 -19.82 43.37 0.74
CA GLY A 187 -20.72 42.31 1.22
C GLY A 187 -20.03 40.99 1.59
N VAL A 188 -18.70 40.93 1.50
CA VAL A 188 -17.90 39.72 1.82
C VAL A 188 -17.50 39.75 3.29
N GLU A 189 -18.22 38.98 4.12
CA GLU A 189 -17.92 38.87 5.55
C GLU A 189 -17.16 37.58 5.90
N ASP A 190 -16.06 37.69 6.65
CA ASP A 190 -15.33 36.56 7.20
C ASP A 190 -14.76 36.91 8.58
N ASN A 191 -15.56 36.67 9.61
CA ASN A 191 -15.21 37.00 11.00
C ASN A 191 -13.98 36.23 11.50
N TRP A 192 -13.73 35.02 10.99
CA TRP A 192 -12.56 34.23 11.37
C TRP A 192 -11.30 34.80 10.72
N LEU A 193 -11.34 35.11 9.42
CA LEU A 193 -10.19 35.67 8.70
C LEU A 193 -9.79 37.04 9.27
N SER A 194 -10.76 37.92 9.54
CA SER A 194 -10.50 39.20 10.21
C SER A 194 -9.82 39.01 11.56
N ALA A 195 -10.31 38.07 12.39
CA ALA A 195 -9.71 37.76 13.69
C ALA A 195 -8.29 37.16 13.57
N ALA A 196 -8.02 36.37 12.53
CA ALA A 196 -6.69 35.81 12.25
C ALA A 196 -5.69 36.91 11.81
N ILE A 197 -6.13 37.87 10.99
CA ILE A 197 -5.32 39.05 10.61
C ILE A 197 -4.99 39.90 11.84
N PHE A 198 -5.96 40.15 12.73
CA PHE A 198 -5.70 40.84 14.01
C PHE A 198 -4.80 40.04 14.97
N ALA A 199 -4.79 38.70 14.89
CA ALA A 199 -3.85 37.88 15.65
C ALA A 199 -2.40 38.07 15.16
N MET A 200 -2.19 38.24 13.84
CA MET A 200 -0.86 38.47 13.27
C MET A 200 -0.20 39.79 13.71
N SER A 201 -0.98 40.81 14.10
CA SER A 201 -0.42 42.05 14.66
C SER A 201 0.04 41.91 16.12
N GLY A 202 -0.23 40.76 16.77
CA GLY A 202 0.14 40.49 18.16
C GLY A 202 -0.74 41.20 19.20
N VAL A 203 -1.83 41.85 18.77
CA VAL A 203 -2.71 42.67 19.64
C VAL A 203 -3.98 41.93 20.07
N ALA A 204 -4.32 40.79 19.46
CA ALA A 204 -5.52 40.02 19.78
C ALA A 204 -5.46 39.41 21.21
N PRO A 205 -6.35 39.81 22.15
CA PRO A 205 -6.33 39.30 23.53
C PRO A 205 -6.75 37.82 23.64
N LYS A 206 -7.44 37.33 22.62
CA LYS A 206 -7.85 35.93 22.46
C LYS A 206 -7.88 35.63 20.95
N PRO A 207 -6.79 35.12 20.36
CA PRO A 207 -6.78 34.75 18.95
C PRO A 207 -7.81 33.64 18.66
N PRO A 208 -8.31 33.52 17.42
CA PRO A 208 -9.15 32.39 17.03
C PRO A 208 -8.35 31.09 17.05
N LYS A 209 -9.05 29.94 17.14
CA LYS A 209 -8.44 28.64 16.87
C LYS A 209 -8.05 28.53 15.39
N ALA A 210 -7.05 27.69 15.13
CA ALA A 210 -6.68 27.32 13.78
C ALA A 210 -7.84 26.67 13.02
N LYS A 211 -7.86 26.85 11.70
CA LYS A 211 -8.87 26.37 10.77
C LYS A 211 -8.17 25.90 9.51
N PHE A 212 -8.51 24.71 9.04
CA PHE A 212 -7.80 24.03 7.95
C PHE A 212 -8.78 23.49 6.89
N ASP A 213 -9.84 24.25 6.59
CA ASP A 213 -10.87 23.90 5.61
C ASP A 213 -10.49 24.25 4.16
N ASN A 214 -9.60 25.22 3.98
CA ASN A 214 -9.08 25.67 2.70
C ASN A 214 -7.67 26.27 2.86
N GLY A 215 -7.02 26.61 1.75
CA GLY A 215 -5.69 27.21 1.68
C GLY A 215 -5.58 28.56 2.39
N ILE A 216 -6.61 29.42 2.31
CA ILE A 216 -6.68 30.66 3.11
C ILE A 216 -6.66 30.33 4.62
N GLY A 217 -7.49 29.38 5.06
CA GLY A 217 -7.52 28.90 6.44
C GLY A 217 -6.17 28.35 6.88
N PHE A 218 -5.58 27.47 6.07
CA PHE A 218 -4.31 26.81 6.31
C PHE A 218 -3.16 27.82 6.45
N VAL A 219 -2.96 28.70 5.45
CA VAL A 219 -1.85 29.65 5.46
C VAL A 219 -1.98 30.66 6.62
N MET A 220 -3.19 31.17 6.88
CA MET A 220 -3.41 32.15 7.96
C MET A 220 -3.26 31.52 9.34
N SER A 221 -3.76 30.30 9.55
CA SER A 221 -3.55 29.54 10.79
C SER A 221 -2.06 29.31 11.06
N ASN A 222 -1.32 28.95 10.00
CA ASN A 222 0.11 28.67 10.07
C ASN A 222 0.95 29.93 10.30
N ARG A 223 0.59 31.05 9.69
CA ARG A 223 1.32 32.34 9.74
C ARG A 223 1.05 33.12 11.03
N ALA A 224 -0.17 33.05 11.55
CA ALA A 224 -0.58 33.69 12.80
C ALA A 224 -0.29 32.85 14.06
N PHE A 225 0.29 31.65 13.90
CA PHE A 225 0.58 30.70 14.99
C PHE A 225 -0.66 30.39 15.84
N LEU A 226 -1.81 30.18 15.20
CA LEU A 226 -3.06 29.90 15.90
C LEU A 226 -3.01 28.54 16.62
N GLU A 227 -3.78 28.41 17.71
CA GLU A 227 -3.91 27.16 18.47
C GLU A 227 -4.51 26.07 17.59
N VAL A 228 -3.75 25.01 17.34
CA VAL A 228 -4.17 23.86 16.54
C VAL A 228 -4.72 22.77 17.47
N THR A 229 -5.93 22.28 17.17
CA THR A 229 -6.60 21.22 17.94
C THR A 229 -6.93 20.02 17.04
N PRO A 230 -7.06 18.78 17.58
CA PRO A 230 -7.37 17.59 16.78
C PRO A 230 -8.64 17.70 15.92
N ASP A 231 -9.65 18.42 16.42
CA ASP A 231 -10.91 18.69 15.70
C ASP A 231 -10.73 19.59 14.46
N ALA A 232 -9.56 20.21 14.29
CA ALA A 232 -9.25 21.07 13.17
C ALA A 232 -8.61 20.33 11.98
N VAL A 233 -8.24 19.05 12.13
CA VAL A 233 -7.75 18.23 11.00
C VAL A 233 -8.94 17.91 10.08
N PRO A 234 -8.92 18.32 8.80
CA PRO A 234 -10.01 18.04 7.87
C PRO A 234 -10.01 16.56 7.48
N GLU A 235 -11.19 15.96 7.42
CA GLU A 235 -11.37 14.54 7.07
C GLU A 235 -11.65 14.33 5.58
N ASP A 236 -11.88 15.42 4.83
CA ASP A 236 -12.21 15.46 3.41
C ASP A 236 -11.17 16.21 2.54
N ARG A 237 -10.10 16.73 3.16
CA ARG A 237 -8.98 17.43 2.51
C ARG A 237 -7.66 16.70 2.79
N ALA A 238 -7.44 15.61 2.07
CA ALA A 238 -6.25 14.77 2.22
C ALA A 238 -4.95 15.53 1.89
N ASP A 239 -5.01 16.50 0.96
CA ASP A 239 -3.92 17.43 0.65
C ASP A 239 -3.48 18.25 1.87
N ILE A 240 -4.43 18.81 2.61
CA ILE A 240 -4.18 19.58 3.82
C ILE A 240 -3.69 18.65 4.94
N ALA A 241 -4.26 17.44 5.07
CA ALA A 241 -3.79 16.45 6.03
C ALA A 241 -2.31 16.06 5.78
N ALA A 242 -1.92 15.82 4.52
CA ALA A 242 -0.53 15.55 4.15
C ALA A 242 0.40 16.74 4.49
N ALA A 243 -0.03 17.97 4.19
CA ALA A 243 0.73 19.18 4.53
C ALA A 243 0.88 19.36 6.07
N MET A 244 -0.16 19.06 6.84
CA MET A 244 -0.13 19.06 8.32
C MET A 244 0.79 17.96 8.88
N ALA A 245 0.79 16.76 8.28
CA ALA A 245 1.64 15.63 8.65
C ALA A 245 3.13 15.91 8.40
N ARG A 246 3.47 16.58 7.30
CA ARG A 246 4.85 16.97 6.95
C ARG A 246 5.39 18.11 7.84
N ARG A 247 4.52 18.98 8.36
CA ARG A 247 4.90 20.17 9.13
C ARG A 247 5.34 19.86 10.58
N LYS A 248 6.62 20.08 10.88
CA LYS A 248 7.24 19.87 12.21
C LYS A 248 6.66 20.71 13.36
N LEU A 249 5.92 21.79 13.05
CA LEU A 249 5.26 22.66 14.04
C LEU A 249 3.81 22.23 14.36
N THR A 250 3.27 21.24 13.66
CA THR A 250 1.96 20.65 13.99
C THR A 250 2.07 19.89 15.32
N PRO A 251 1.13 20.07 16.28
CA PRO A 251 1.14 19.31 17.52
C PRO A 251 1.17 17.79 17.30
N PRO A 252 1.87 17.01 18.14
CA PRO A 252 2.00 15.54 18.06
C PRO A 252 0.73 14.76 17.70
N ASP A 253 -0.34 14.97 18.44
CA ASP A 253 -1.63 14.28 18.31
C ASP A 253 -2.35 14.64 17.00
N VAL A 254 -2.32 15.92 16.65
CA VAL A 254 -2.84 16.45 15.38
C VAL A 254 -2.04 15.90 14.20
N ARG A 255 -0.70 15.86 14.33
CA ARG A 255 0.22 15.38 13.30
C ARG A 255 -0.01 13.90 13.01
N VAL A 256 -0.26 13.09 14.05
CA VAL A 256 -0.63 11.67 13.91
C VAL A 256 -1.97 11.50 13.20
N LYS A 257 -3.04 12.21 13.63
CA LYS A 257 -4.36 12.12 12.95
C LYS A 257 -4.24 12.50 11.46
N ALA A 258 -3.54 13.60 11.17
CA ALA A 258 -3.33 14.07 9.80
C ALA A 258 -2.49 13.08 8.96
N ALA A 259 -1.46 12.47 9.55
CA ALA A 259 -0.65 11.47 8.88
C ALA A 259 -1.42 10.18 8.58
N GLN A 260 -2.34 9.76 9.45
CA GLN A 260 -3.21 8.61 9.17
C GLN A 260 -4.10 8.87 7.95
N ILE A 261 -4.77 10.02 7.89
CA ILE A 261 -5.61 10.41 6.74
C ILE A 261 -4.76 10.47 5.45
N ALA A 262 -3.57 11.05 5.52
CA ALA A 262 -2.68 11.16 4.37
C ALA A 262 -2.12 9.79 3.91
N ALA A 263 -1.86 8.86 4.83
CA ALA A 263 -1.40 7.50 4.51
C ALA A 263 -2.53 6.62 3.95
N GLU A 264 -3.75 6.73 4.48
CA GLU A 264 -4.96 6.12 3.87
C GLU A 264 -5.27 6.70 2.48
N ALA A 265 -4.82 7.93 2.21
CA ALA A 265 -4.92 8.60 0.91
C ALA A 265 -3.70 8.36 -0.02
N GLY A 266 -2.66 7.63 0.41
CA GLY A 266 -1.46 7.39 -0.38
C GLY A 266 -0.56 8.62 -0.63
N LEU A 267 -0.80 9.73 0.06
CA LEU A 267 -0.14 11.03 -0.16
C LEU A 267 1.16 11.21 0.63
N ILE A 268 1.44 10.32 1.59
CA ILE A 268 2.70 10.24 2.33
C ILE A 268 3.22 8.80 2.29
N ASP A 269 4.53 8.63 2.25
CA ASP A 269 5.14 7.30 2.26
C ASP A 269 5.18 6.67 3.68
N ARG A 270 5.62 5.42 3.74
CA ARG A 270 5.80 4.64 4.99
C ARG A 270 6.73 5.33 5.99
N GLU A 271 7.81 5.95 5.52
CA GLU A 271 8.82 6.60 6.35
C GLU A 271 8.30 7.93 6.90
N GLU A 272 7.61 8.74 6.10
CA GLU A 272 6.90 9.94 6.55
C GLU A 272 5.84 9.61 7.62
N PHE A 273 5.06 8.54 7.41
CA PHE A 273 4.05 8.08 8.36
C PHE A 273 4.69 7.63 9.69
N ARG A 274 5.79 6.86 9.60
CA ARG A 274 6.60 6.43 10.76
C ARG A 274 7.22 7.63 11.51
N ILE A 275 7.72 8.64 10.79
CA ILE A 275 8.28 9.88 11.36
C ILE A 275 7.20 10.65 12.14
N ALA A 276 5.95 10.69 11.66
CA ALA A 276 4.86 11.34 12.37
C ALA A 276 4.61 10.68 13.74
N TYR A 277 4.44 9.36 13.77
CA TYR A 277 4.24 8.59 15.00
C TYR A 277 5.43 8.69 15.97
N ASN A 278 6.65 8.49 15.48
CA ASN A 278 7.85 8.56 16.34
C ASN A 278 8.05 9.95 16.95
N SER A 279 7.71 11.01 16.21
CA SER A 279 7.75 12.37 16.75
C SER A 279 6.70 12.63 17.83
N ALA A 280 5.59 11.89 17.82
CA ALA A 280 4.54 12.01 18.81
C ALA A 280 4.81 11.19 20.07
N LEU A 281 5.32 9.95 19.92
CA LEU A 281 5.76 9.12 21.06
C LEU A 281 6.91 9.78 21.84
N ALA A 282 7.75 10.58 21.19
CA ALA A 282 8.83 11.33 21.82
C ALA A 282 8.38 12.63 22.53
N ALA A 283 7.08 13.00 22.49
CA ALA A 283 6.58 14.24 23.05
C ALA A 283 6.00 14.07 24.47
N ASP A 284 6.43 14.93 25.39
CA ASP A 284 5.94 14.93 26.78
C ASP A 284 4.40 15.07 26.83
N GLY A 285 3.75 14.10 27.47
CA GLY A 285 2.29 14.09 27.65
C GLY A 285 1.49 13.63 26.45
N PHE A 286 2.11 13.09 25.38
CA PHE A 286 1.38 12.30 24.40
C PHE A 286 0.76 11.08 25.09
N ASN A 287 -0.53 10.86 24.84
CA ASN A 287 -1.29 9.73 25.38
C ASN A 287 -2.02 9.06 24.21
N PRO A 288 -1.79 7.77 23.93
CA PRO A 288 -2.48 7.07 22.85
C PRO A 288 -4.01 7.13 23.05
N ARG A 289 -4.73 7.36 21.95
CA ARG A 289 -6.22 7.44 21.93
C ARG A 289 -6.88 6.57 20.86
N THR A 290 -6.07 5.90 20.03
CA THR A 290 -6.51 4.99 18.97
C THR A 290 -5.75 3.67 19.13
N LEU A 291 -6.31 2.56 18.65
CA LEU A 291 -5.65 1.26 18.76
C LEU A 291 -4.30 1.25 18.05
N LEU A 292 -4.19 1.91 16.89
CA LEU A 292 -2.91 2.11 16.20
C LEU A 292 -1.87 2.90 17.02
N SER A 293 -2.30 3.90 17.79
CA SER A 293 -1.40 4.63 18.69
C SER A 293 -0.96 3.78 19.88
N GLU A 294 -1.87 2.94 20.40
CA GLU A 294 -1.56 2.00 21.49
C GLU A 294 -0.60 0.91 21.02
N ALA A 295 -0.81 0.35 19.82
CA ALA A 295 0.11 -0.59 19.18
C ALA A 295 1.51 -0.01 18.99
N LYS A 296 1.63 1.24 18.49
CA LYS A 296 2.93 1.90 18.36
C LYS A 296 3.55 2.31 19.70
N PHE A 297 2.76 2.54 20.74
CA PHE A 297 3.28 2.74 22.08
C PHE A 297 3.82 1.42 22.66
N ALA A 298 3.05 0.32 22.56
CA ALA A 298 3.47 -1.01 23.00
C ALA A 298 4.77 -1.47 22.33
N ASP A 299 4.84 -1.30 21.01
CA ASP A 299 6.01 -1.61 20.17
C ASP A 299 7.29 -0.83 20.54
N ALA A 300 7.14 0.33 21.18
CA ALA A 300 8.24 1.17 21.66
C ALA A 300 8.55 0.98 23.16
N ASP A 301 7.60 0.46 23.94
CA ASP A 301 7.69 0.24 25.37
C ASP A 301 8.27 -1.14 25.69
N GLY A 302 9.61 -1.23 25.69
CA GLY A 302 10.35 -2.45 26.01
C GLY A 302 10.19 -2.98 27.45
N ALA A 303 9.22 -2.49 28.23
CA ALA A 303 8.78 -3.08 29.48
C ALA A 303 7.54 -3.98 29.34
N ARG A 304 6.82 -3.95 28.20
CA ARG A 304 5.68 -4.84 27.92
C ARG A 304 6.15 -6.23 27.53
N SER A 305 5.28 -7.21 27.75
CA SER A 305 5.47 -8.57 27.23
C SER A 305 5.20 -8.66 25.72
N ASP A 306 5.75 -9.70 25.09
CA ASP A 306 5.46 -10.02 23.69
C ASP A 306 3.96 -10.26 23.47
N ALA A 307 3.29 -10.93 24.42
CA ALA A 307 1.84 -11.14 24.40
C ALA A 307 1.03 -9.83 24.39
N GLU A 308 1.34 -8.87 25.28
CA GLU A 308 0.66 -7.56 25.33
C GLU A 308 0.92 -6.73 24.06
N THR A 309 2.12 -6.86 23.48
CA THR A 309 2.51 -6.17 22.25
C THR A 309 1.81 -6.77 21.03
N ALA A 310 1.75 -8.10 20.96
CA ALA A 310 1.03 -8.83 19.91
C ALA A 310 -0.47 -8.53 19.95
N GLU A 311 -1.09 -8.50 21.15
CA GLU A 311 -2.50 -8.13 21.33
C GLU A 311 -2.79 -6.70 20.85
N ALA A 312 -1.94 -5.73 21.20
CA ALA A 312 -2.12 -4.36 20.76
C ALA A 312 -1.98 -4.19 19.23
N ILE A 313 -1.00 -4.87 18.63
CA ILE A 313 -0.81 -4.89 17.16
C ILE A 313 -1.99 -5.58 16.46
N ALA A 314 -2.46 -6.70 16.98
CA ALA A 314 -3.62 -7.43 16.44
C ALA A 314 -4.89 -6.57 16.49
N ALA A 315 -5.21 -5.96 17.63
CA ALA A 315 -6.39 -5.10 17.77
C ALA A 315 -6.37 -3.89 16.79
N ALA A 316 -5.20 -3.30 16.55
CA ALA A 316 -5.05 -2.22 15.56
C ALA A 316 -5.24 -2.72 14.12
N LEU A 317 -4.70 -3.90 13.78
CA LEU A 317 -4.90 -4.53 12.47
C LEU A 317 -6.35 -4.97 12.25
N GLU A 318 -7.05 -5.43 13.29
CA GLU A 318 -8.47 -5.79 13.26
C GLU A 318 -9.39 -4.59 13.02
N GLU A 319 -9.16 -3.46 13.71
CA GLU A 319 -9.84 -2.18 13.40
C GLU A 319 -9.55 -1.72 11.96
N ALA A 320 -8.34 -1.99 11.47
CA ALA A 320 -7.94 -1.66 10.11
C ALA A 320 -8.60 -2.54 9.03
N GLN A 321 -9.15 -3.71 9.37
CA GLN A 321 -9.91 -4.56 8.42
C GLN A 321 -11.23 -3.92 7.96
N ALA A 322 -11.57 -2.70 8.39
CA ALA A 322 -12.71 -1.96 7.85
C ALA A 322 -12.48 -1.40 6.42
N ASN A 323 -11.23 -1.31 5.96
CA ASN A 323 -10.87 -0.77 4.64
C ASN A 323 -9.48 -1.29 4.22
N PRO A 324 -9.29 -1.86 3.00
CA PRO A 324 -7.98 -2.32 2.52
C PRO A 324 -6.88 -1.24 2.58
N ALA A 325 -7.19 0.04 2.31
CA ALA A 325 -6.21 1.11 2.38
C ALA A 325 -5.74 1.37 3.82
N ARG A 326 -6.66 1.32 4.79
CA ARG A 326 -6.32 1.41 6.22
C ARG A 326 -5.51 0.20 6.68
N PHE A 327 -5.89 -1.01 6.23
CA PHE A 327 -5.14 -2.23 6.55
C PHE A 327 -3.69 -2.16 6.05
N ALA A 328 -3.47 -1.79 4.78
CA ALA A 328 -2.13 -1.65 4.19
C ALA A 328 -1.28 -0.55 4.87
N ALA A 329 -1.85 0.61 5.16
CA ALA A 329 -1.17 1.69 5.87
C ALA A 329 -0.80 1.30 7.32
N THR A 330 -1.74 0.67 8.04
CA THR A 330 -1.55 0.19 9.42
C THR A 330 -0.47 -0.89 9.48
N ALA A 331 -0.54 -1.89 8.59
CA ALA A 331 0.44 -2.96 8.52
C ALA A 331 1.85 -2.45 8.16
N SER A 332 1.96 -1.53 7.19
CA SER A 332 3.23 -0.88 6.82
C SER A 332 3.89 -0.13 7.99
N LEU A 333 3.10 0.44 8.90
CA LEU A 333 3.57 1.16 10.09
C LEU A 333 3.94 0.20 11.26
N LEU A 334 3.29 -0.96 11.35
CA LEU A 334 3.47 -1.96 12.42
C LEU A 334 4.49 -3.06 12.08
N ARG A 335 4.96 -3.16 10.83
CA ARG A 335 5.85 -4.23 10.35
C ARG A 335 7.09 -4.47 11.23
N ASP A 336 7.76 -3.40 11.66
CA ASP A 336 8.97 -3.51 12.48
C ASP A 336 8.69 -4.18 13.83
N GLY A 337 7.47 -4.02 14.36
CA GLY A 337 7.01 -4.67 15.60
C GLY A 337 6.63 -6.12 15.39
N MET A 338 5.90 -6.43 14.31
CA MET A 338 5.63 -7.82 13.91
C MET A 338 6.94 -8.61 13.69
N ALA A 339 7.95 -8.01 13.06
CA ALA A 339 9.25 -8.64 12.85
C ALA A 339 10.03 -8.92 14.15
N ARG A 340 9.74 -8.21 15.25
CA ARG A 340 10.38 -8.45 16.57
C ARG A 340 9.70 -9.55 17.38
N LEU A 341 8.42 -9.84 17.13
CA LEU A 341 7.66 -10.81 17.92
C LEU A 341 8.08 -12.26 17.61
N PRO A 342 8.36 -13.08 18.65
CA PRO A 342 8.68 -14.49 18.46
C PRO A 342 7.46 -15.29 17.99
N LEU A 343 7.71 -16.41 17.32
CA LEU A 343 6.70 -17.45 17.10
C LEU A 343 6.57 -18.27 18.38
N GLY A 344 5.36 -18.36 18.94
CA GLY A 344 5.11 -19.14 20.15
C GLY A 344 3.66 -19.04 20.64
N PRO A 345 3.34 -19.61 21.82
CA PRO A 345 1.97 -19.68 22.33
C PRO A 345 1.27 -18.32 22.49
N ASP A 346 2.04 -17.25 22.68
CA ASP A 346 1.53 -15.88 22.85
C ASP A 346 1.17 -15.18 21.51
N THR A 347 1.57 -15.76 20.38
CA THR A 347 1.40 -15.18 19.03
C THR A 347 0.75 -16.14 18.01
N GLU A 348 0.59 -17.43 18.36
CA GLU A 348 0.03 -18.48 17.50
C GLU A 348 -1.38 -18.14 16.97
N ASP A 349 -2.25 -17.59 17.83
CA ASP A 349 -3.62 -17.19 17.47
C ASP A 349 -3.67 -16.00 16.48
N LYS A 350 -2.62 -15.17 16.47
CA LYS A 350 -2.48 -13.95 15.66
C LYS A 350 -1.62 -14.18 14.40
N ALA A 351 -0.95 -15.31 14.30
CA ALA A 351 0.01 -15.61 13.24
C ALA A 351 -0.54 -15.39 11.83
N LEU A 352 -1.77 -15.84 11.55
CA LEU A 352 -2.43 -15.64 10.26
C LEU A 352 -2.79 -14.17 9.97
N LEU A 353 -3.11 -13.37 11.00
CA LEU A 353 -3.33 -11.93 10.85
C LEU A 353 -2.02 -11.22 10.51
N PHE A 354 -0.93 -11.57 11.21
CA PHE A 354 0.39 -11.00 10.97
C PHE A 354 0.96 -11.42 9.62
N ALA A 355 0.72 -12.65 9.15
CA ALA A 355 1.09 -13.08 7.80
C ALA A 355 0.44 -12.20 6.71
N ARG A 356 -0.87 -11.98 6.81
CA ARG A 356 -1.64 -11.11 5.88
C ARG A 356 -1.19 -9.64 5.95
N ALA A 357 -0.89 -9.14 7.16
CA ALA A 357 -0.35 -7.81 7.35
C ALA A 357 1.05 -7.65 6.75
N ASN A 358 1.93 -8.66 6.87
CA ASN A 358 3.25 -8.61 6.24
C ASN A 358 3.16 -8.64 4.70
N ILE A 359 2.22 -9.39 4.11
CA ILE A 359 1.89 -9.27 2.67
C ILE A 359 1.45 -7.84 2.32
N ALA A 360 0.55 -7.24 3.11
CA ALA A 360 0.11 -5.85 2.94
C ALA A 360 1.26 -4.82 3.00
N ALA A 361 2.28 -5.13 3.81
CA ALA A 361 3.50 -4.35 3.95
C ALA A 361 4.60 -4.73 2.94
N GLY A 362 4.37 -5.68 2.03
CA GLY A 362 5.38 -6.17 1.08
C GLY A 362 6.54 -6.97 1.70
N GLU A 363 6.44 -7.34 2.99
CA GLU A 363 7.45 -8.09 3.73
C GLU A 363 7.20 -9.60 3.55
N LEU A 364 7.39 -10.10 2.32
CA LEU A 364 6.94 -11.43 1.92
C LEU A 364 7.63 -12.60 2.67
N GLU A 365 8.90 -12.44 3.02
CA GLU A 365 9.65 -13.43 3.83
C GLU A 365 9.08 -13.54 5.25
N GLU A 366 8.76 -12.40 5.88
CA GLU A 366 8.11 -12.35 7.20
C GLU A 366 6.70 -12.96 7.15
N ALA A 367 5.96 -12.77 6.05
CA ALA A 367 4.66 -13.41 5.89
C ALA A 367 4.75 -14.95 5.87
N LEU A 368 5.77 -15.51 5.21
CA LEU A 368 6.04 -16.96 5.23
C LEU A 368 6.51 -17.42 6.62
N ARG A 369 7.34 -16.65 7.31
CA ARG A 369 7.78 -16.94 8.69
C ARG A 369 6.58 -17.16 9.61
N TRP A 370 5.55 -16.32 9.51
CA TRP A 370 4.35 -16.41 10.37
C TRP A 370 3.51 -17.67 10.16
N VAL A 371 3.58 -18.35 9.00
CA VAL A 371 2.81 -19.58 8.75
C VAL A 371 3.66 -20.85 8.67
N THR A 372 4.99 -20.72 8.75
CA THR A 372 5.90 -21.86 8.77
C THR A 372 6.10 -22.30 10.22
N PRO A 373 5.80 -23.56 10.59
CA PRO A 373 6.12 -24.06 11.92
C PRO A 373 7.63 -23.91 12.20
N PRO A 374 8.05 -23.54 13.41
CA PRO A 374 9.47 -23.57 13.75
C PRO A 374 10.01 -24.98 13.57
N GLU A 375 11.22 -25.11 13.01
CA GLU A 375 11.90 -26.41 12.94
C GLU A 375 12.01 -26.98 14.36
N PRO A 376 11.68 -28.28 14.58
CA PRO A 376 11.82 -28.88 15.89
C PRO A 376 13.28 -28.80 16.33
N GLU A 377 13.53 -28.38 17.58
CA GLU A 377 14.88 -28.46 18.14
C GLU A 377 15.42 -29.88 17.95
N PRO A 378 16.65 -30.05 17.44
CA PRO A 378 17.21 -31.38 17.23
C PRO A 378 17.24 -32.11 18.57
N GLU A 379 16.57 -33.26 18.65
CA GLU A 379 16.55 -34.07 19.87
C GLU A 379 17.99 -34.25 20.37
N PRO A 380 18.28 -33.99 21.67
CA PRO A 380 19.63 -34.10 22.18
C PRO A 380 20.11 -35.54 21.97
N GLU A 381 21.16 -35.70 21.15
CA GLU A 381 21.67 -37.03 20.75
C GLU A 381 21.75 -37.94 21.98
N PRO A 382 21.14 -39.14 21.96
CA PRO A 382 21.10 -40.01 23.12
C PRO A 382 22.53 -40.33 23.54
N ILE A 383 22.91 -39.85 24.74
CA ILE A 383 24.27 -39.97 25.27
C ILE A 383 24.63 -41.46 25.31
N SER A 384 25.42 -41.88 24.32
CA SER A 384 25.89 -43.25 24.22
C SER A 384 26.93 -43.48 25.33
N LEU A 385 26.44 -43.96 26.48
CA LEU A 385 27.27 -44.43 27.58
C LEU A 385 28.00 -45.71 27.15
N ALA A 386 29.08 -45.53 26.39
CA ALA A 386 30.02 -46.60 26.08
C ALA A 386 30.52 -47.24 27.39
N PRO A 387 30.44 -48.57 27.55
CA PRO A 387 30.83 -49.21 28.79
C PRO A 387 32.32 -49.02 29.06
N ALA A 388 32.64 -48.41 30.21
CA ALA A 388 34.01 -48.15 30.62
C ALA A 388 34.79 -49.46 30.81
N MET A 389 35.88 -49.61 30.07
CA MET A 389 36.87 -50.67 30.28
C MET A 389 37.59 -50.49 31.63
N PRO A 390 38.04 -51.58 32.28
CA PRO A 390 38.36 -51.57 33.71
C PRO A 390 39.63 -50.80 34.05
N THR A 391 39.56 -50.04 35.15
CA THR A 391 40.68 -49.31 35.75
C THR A 391 41.75 -50.27 36.27
N ALA A 392 42.98 -50.14 35.75
CA ALA A 392 44.17 -50.78 36.30
C ALA A 392 45.25 -49.73 36.57
N LEU A 393 45.81 -49.76 37.79
CA LEU A 393 46.91 -48.96 38.31
C LEU A 393 46.72 -47.43 38.29
N LEU A 394 46.60 -46.85 39.50
CA LEU A 394 47.76 -46.20 40.10
C LEU A 394 47.64 -46.22 41.64
N GLU A 395 48.76 -46.51 42.30
CA GLU A 395 48.90 -46.52 43.76
C GLU A 395 49.15 -45.11 44.33
N ASP A 396 49.12 -45.05 45.66
CA ASP A 396 49.73 -44.04 46.53
C ASP A 396 48.91 -42.76 46.84
N ILE A 397 48.30 -42.76 48.04
CA ILE A 397 48.39 -41.70 49.06
C ILE A 397 48.01 -42.31 50.43
N GLY A 398 48.69 -41.87 51.49
CA GLY A 398 48.62 -42.40 52.85
C GLY A 398 47.38 -42.04 53.71
N PRO A 399 47.37 -42.40 55.01
CA PRO A 399 46.13 -42.75 55.74
C PRO A 399 45.59 -41.72 56.75
N ALA A 400 44.26 -41.83 57.02
CA ALA A 400 43.53 -41.69 58.31
C ALA A 400 43.66 -40.38 59.16
N PRO A 401 42.70 -39.98 60.04
CA PRO A 401 41.62 -40.73 60.73
C PRO A 401 40.19 -40.29 60.35
N GLU A 402 39.14 -41.13 60.43
CA GLU A 402 38.43 -41.69 61.61
C GLU A 402 37.72 -40.66 62.52
N ASP A 403 36.37 -40.66 62.47
CA ASP A 403 35.47 -40.49 63.63
C ASP A 403 34.05 -41.03 63.28
N ASP A 404 33.43 -41.73 64.25
CA ASP A 404 32.17 -42.52 64.23
C ASP A 404 30.88 -41.67 64.51
N PRO A 405 29.64 -42.21 64.68
CA PRO A 405 28.91 -43.29 63.96
C PRO A 405 27.40 -42.99 63.65
N VAL A 406 26.80 -43.89 62.84
CA VAL A 406 25.45 -44.58 62.91
C VAL A 406 24.58 -44.31 64.18
N PRO A 407 23.21 -44.30 64.22
CA PRO A 407 22.31 -45.22 63.49
C PRO A 407 20.84 -44.82 63.11
N ASP A 408 20.15 -45.80 62.49
CA ASP A 408 18.71 -46.14 62.51
C ASP A 408 17.59 -45.19 62.01
N THR A 409 16.77 -45.70 61.08
CA THR A 409 15.42 -46.24 61.41
C THR A 409 15.01 -47.36 60.45
N ALA A 410 14.32 -48.38 60.99
CA ALA A 410 13.75 -49.52 60.28
C ALA A 410 12.21 -49.37 60.03
N ASP A 411 11.61 -50.46 59.50
CA ASP A 411 10.17 -50.78 59.33
C ASP A 411 9.35 -49.91 58.34
N SER A 412 8.34 -50.40 57.61
CA SER A 412 7.72 -51.75 57.46
C SER A 412 7.60 -52.08 55.95
N ALA A 413 7.64 -53.32 55.43
CA ALA A 413 6.77 -54.50 55.63
C ALA A 413 5.28 -54.27 55.26
N GLY A 414 4.83 -54.90 54.16
CA GLY A 414 3.45 -54.87 53.67
C GLY A 414 3.33 -55.54 52.29
N PRO A 415 2.87 -56.81 52.20
CA PRO A 415 2.89 -57.60 50.97
C PRO A 415 1.56 -57.55 50.21
N ASP A 416 1.52 -58.12 49.01
CA ASP A 416 0.47 -59.06 48.63
C ASP A 416 0.97 -60.05 47.56
N ASP A 417 0.69 -61.33 47.79
CA ASP A 417 0.82 -62.44 46.84
C ASP A 417 -0.28 -62.36 45.76
N ASP A 418 -0.01 -62.83 44.54
CA ASP A 418 -0.67 -64.07 44.11
C ASP A 418 0.14 -64.82 43.02
N SER A 419 -0.01 -66.14 43.00
CA SER A 419 0.82 -67.09 42.26
C SER A 419 0.12 -67.65 41.02
N GLY A 420 0.70 -67.43 39.84
CA GLY A 420 0.29 -68.08 38.59
C GLY A 420 1.16 -69.30 38.26
N LEU A 421 0.69 -70.50 38.60
CA LEU A 421 1.40 -71.76 38.34
C LEU A 421 1.48 -72.10 36.83
N ALA A 422 2.72 -72.23 36.37
CA ALA A 422 3.29 -73.40 35.68
C ALA A 422 2.41 -74.32 34.81
N GLU A 423 2.90 -74.62 33.60
CA GLU A 423 3.18 -76.01 33.21
C GLU A 423 4.29 -76.09 32.14
N ALA A 424 4.89 -77.28 31.97
CA ALA A 424 6.08 -77.51 31.16
C ALA A 424 5.98 -78.78 30.31
N GLY A 425 6.60 -78.76 29.12
CA GLY A 425 6.70 -79.89 28.20
C GLY A 425 6.47 -79.45 26.75
N SER A 426 7.13 -80.01 25.73
CA SER A 426 8.24 -80.97 25.74
C SER A 426 8.94 -80.97 24.36
N GLU A 427 10.05 -81.71 24.28
CA GLU A 427 10.66 -82.24 23.05
C GLU A 427 11.35 -81.28 22.05
N GLN A 428 12.68 -81.46 22.00
CA GLN A 428 13.52 -81.11 20.85
C GLN A 428 13.32 -82.16 19.75
N ASP A 429 13.28 -81.72 18.49
CA ASP A 429 13.65 -82.53 17.32
C ASP A 429 14.52 -81.65 16.39
N PRO A 430 15.74 -82.06 15.99
CA PRO A 430 16.65 -81.18 15.26
C PRO A 430 16.65 -81.43 13.75
N GLY A 431 16.59 -80.34 12.99
CA GLY A 431 17.20 -80.25 11.67
C GLY A 431 16.26 -80.09 10.48
N THR A 432 16.26 -78.88 9.93
CA THR A 432 16.41 -78.65 8.47
C THR A 432 17.04 -77.27 8.30
N ASP A 433 18.29 -77.24 7.85
CA ASP A 433 18.88 -76.02 7.28
C ASP A 433 18.21 -75.75 5.93
N GLU A 434 17.37 -74.72 5.85
CA GLU A 434 17.09 -74.05 4.59
C GLU A 434 17.56 -72.60 4.70
N ASP A 435 18.52 -72.28 3.84
CA ASP A 435 19.28 -71.02 3.80
C ASP A 435 18.42 -69.91 3.19
N THR A 436 17.44 -69.41 3.97
CA THR A 436 16.64 -68.25 3.56
C THR A 436 17.48 -66.99 3.72
N LEU A 437 18.04 -66.51 2.61
CA LEU A 437 18.38 -65.10 2.47
C LEU A 437 17.11 -64.29 2.74
N SER A 438 16.99 -63.71 3.94
CA SER A 438 16.11 -62.58 4.16
C SER A 438 16.55 -61.48 3.18
N PRO A 439 15.64 -60.91 2.38
CA PRO A 439 15.95 -59.62 1.77
C PRO A 439 16.23 -58.64 2.91
N ASP A 440 17.22 -57.76 2.73
CA ASP A 440 17.36 -56.59 3.60
C ASP A 440 15.98 -55.89 3.66
N PRO A 441 15.53 -55.42 4.84
CA PRO A 441 14.29 -54.67 4.90
C PRO A 441 14.40 -53.50 3.94
N GLU A 442 13.46 -53.39 3.00
CA GLU A 442 13.32 -52.17 2.20
C GLU A 442 13.28 -50.99 3.18
N PRO A 443 14.05 -49.91 2.97
CA PRO A 443 13.99 -48.76 3.86
C PRO A 443 12.53 -48.32 3.93
N GLU A 444 11.98 -48.26 5.15
CA GLU A 444 10.60 -47.80 5.33
C GLU A 444 10.47 -46.46 4.60
N PRO A 445 9.44 -46.29 3.76
CA PRO A 445 9.29 -45.06 3.00
C PRO A 445 9.24 -43.91 3.99
N GLU A 446 10.15 -42.94 3.85
CA GLU A 446 10.19 -41.77 4.72
C GLU A 446 8.77 -41.20 4.83
N PRO A 447 8.28 -40.91 6.05
CA PRO A 447 6.92 -40.44 6.23
C PRO A 447 6.73 -39.18 5.38
N VAL A 448 5.88 -39.29 4.36
CA VAL A 448 5.54 -38.14 3.51
C VAL A 448 5.00 -37.07 4.47
N PRO A 449 5.62 -35.88 4.54
CA PRO A 449 5.18 -34.85 5.48
C PRO A 449 3.72 -34.52 5.19
N ASP A 450 2.91 -34.42 6.24
CA ASP A 450 1.52 -33.99 6.11
C ASP A 450 1.49 -32.64 5.37
N PRO A 451 0.52 -32.43 4.46
CA PRO A 451 0.42 -31.18 3.74
C PRO A 451 0.20 -30.01 4.72
N PRO A 452 0.67 -28.80 4.39
CA PRO A 452 0.43 -27.63 5.23
C PRO A 452 -1.07 -27.37 5.39
N SER A 453 -1.46 -26.72 6.49
CA SER A 453 -2.85 -26.26 6.66
C SER A 453 -3.24 -25.31 5.53
N PHE A 454 -4.54 -25.25 5.22
CA PHE A 454 -5.05 -24.41 4.15
C PHE A 454 -4.64 -22.94 4.32
N ASN A 455 -4.65 -22.43 5.56
CA ASN A 455 -4.18 -21.09 5.88
C ASN A 455 -2.70 -20.87 5.52
N ALA A 456 -1.82 -21.82 5.81
CA ALA A 456 -0.41 -21.72 5.47
C ALA A 456 -0.17 -21.81 3.95
N ALA A 457 -0.85 -22.75 3.28
CA ALA A 457 -0.79 -22.90 1.83
C ALA A 457 -1.32 -21.65 1.10
N TRP A 458 -2.42 -21.08 1.59
CA TRP A 458 -3.04 -19.86 1.05
C TRP A 458 -2.13 -18.64 1.21
N ILE A 459 -1.47 -18.45 2.37
CA ILE A 459 -0.45 -17.41 2.53
C ILE A 459 0.73 -17.61 1.56
N GLY A 460 1.23 -18.85 1.41
CA GLY A 460 2.25 -19.16 0.41
C GLY A 460 1.82 -18.79 -1.01
N ALA A 461 0.54 -18.98 -1.33
CA ALA A 461 0.00 -18.63 -2.63
C ALA A 461 -0.29 -17.13 -2.82
N LEU A 462 -0.60 -16.39 -1.74
CA LEU A 462 -0.65 -14.92 -1.77
C LEU A 462 0.74 -14.30 -1.96
N VAL A 463 1.78 -14.88 -1.38
CA VAL A 463 3.17 -14.45 -1.59
C VAL A 463 3.56 -14.59 -3.07
N VAL A 464 3.21 -15.71 -3.72
CA VAL A 464 3.41 -15.90 -5.18
C VAL A 464 2.57 -14.94 -6.05
N LEU A 465 1.39 -14.51 -5.57
CA LEU A 465 0.60 -13.48 -6.25
C LEU A 465 1.21 -12.07 -6.09
N SER A 466 1.82 -11.80 -4.93
CA SER A 466 2.43 -10.51 -4.61
C SER A 466 3.81 -10.33 -5.26
N ASP A 467 4.57 -11.41 -5.40
CA ASP A 467 5.91 -11.42 -6.01
C ASP A 467 5.85 -11.51 -7.56
N PRO A 468 6.24 -10.46 -8.32
CA PRO A 468 6.30 -10.52 -9.77
C PRO A 468 7.45 -11.39 -10.31
N ASP A 469 8.50 -11.60 -9.50
CA ASP A 469 9.71 -12.35 -9.85
C ASP A 469 9.69 -13.80 -9.30
N ALA A 470 8.55 -14.25 -8.80
CA ALA A 470 8.33 -15.55 -8.17
C ALA A 470 8.93 -16.71 -8.97
N SER A 471 9.88 -17.43 -8.36
CA SER A 471 10.57 -18.54 -9.03
C SER A 471 9.59 -19.65 -9.45
N LYS A 472 9.87 -20.31 -10.58
CA LYS A 472 9.04 -21.44 -11.05
C LYS A 472 8.87 -22.53 -9.99
N SER A 473 9.90 -22.80 -9.19
CA SER A 473 9.85 -23.74 -8.07
C SER A 473 8.89 -23.29 -6.96
N ALA A 474 8.90 -22.00 -6.60
CA ALA A 474 7.96 -21.45 -5.62
C ALA A 474 6.51 -21.53 -6.12
N ILE A 475 6.28 -21.19 -7.41
CA ILE A 475 4.95 -21.30 -8.06
C ILE A 475 4.42 -22.74 -8.04
N HIS A 476 5.26 -23.75 -8.33
CA HIS A 476 4.82 -25.15 -8.27
C HIS A 476 4.55 -25.59 -6.83
N LYS A 477 5.47 -25.34 -5.89
CA LYS A 477 5.31 -25.70 -4.49
C LYS A 477 4.02 -25.11 -3.89
N ALA A 478 3.81 -23.80 -4.05
CA ALA A 478 2.62 -23.13 -3.52
C ALA A 478 1.32 -23.63 -4.16
N ALA A 479 1.37 -24.11 -5.41
CA ALA A 479 0.21 -24.72 -6.06
C ALA A 479 -0.08 -26.13 -5.54
N ASP A 480 0.95 -26.97 -5.40
CA ASP A 480 0.84 -28.33 -4.88
C ASP A 480 0.33 -28.31 -3.42
N ASP A 481 0.91 -27.44 -2.58
CA ASP A 481 0.49 -27.19 -1.20
C ASP A 481 -0.99 -26.74 -1.13
N LEU A 482 -1.40 -25.80 -1.98
CA LEU A 482 -2.76 -25.24 -1.97
C LEU A 482 -3.82 -26.20 -2.50
N ILE A 483 -3.48 -27.05 -3.48
CA ILE A 483 -4.38 -28.12 -3.94
C ILE A 483 -4.58 -29.15 -2.83
N ALA A 484 -3.49 -29.66 -2.26
CA ALA A 484 -3.54 -30.70 -1.23
C ALA A 484 -4.33 -30.23 0.02
N ALA A 485 -4.05 -29.02 0.50
CA ALA A 485 -4.77 -28.44 1.63
C ALA A 485 -6.23 -28.09 1.29
N GLY A 486 -6.48 -27.60 0.07
CA GLY A 486 -7.82 -27.27 -0.42
C GLY A 486 -8.74 -28.48 -0.53
N GLU A 487 -8.22 -29.62 -0.99
CA GLU A 487 -8.94 -30.90 -1.02
C GLU A 487 -9.16 -31.47 0.38
N MET A 488 -8.14 -31.40 1.26
CA MET A 488 -8.21 -31.93 2.62
C MET A 488 -9.20 -31.19 3.52
N GLU A 489 -9.21 -29.86 3.49
CA GLU A 489 -10.06 -29.01 4.34
C GLU A 489 -11.40 -28.62 3.67
N GLY A 490 -11.64 -29.04 2.43
CA GLY A 490 -12.88 -28.73 1.70
C GLY A 490 -12.97 -27.26 1.25
N LYS A 491 -11.81 -26.64 0.95
CA LYS A 491 -11.63 -25.23 0.58
C LYS A 491 -11.33 -25.06 -0.92
N THR A 492 -11.82 -25.97 -1.77
CA THR A 492 -11.48 -26.03 -3.20
C THR A 492 -11.87 -24.75 -3.97
N GLU A 493 -13.04 -24.15 -3.70
CA GLU A 493 -13.47 -22.89 -4.32
C GLU A 493 -12.48 -21.73 -4.05
N ALA A 494 -11.94 -21.63 -2.82
CA ALA A 494 -10.96 -20.61 -2.46
C ALA A 494 -9.60 -20.84 -3.15
N ALA A 495 -9.15 -22.10 -3.24
CA ALA A 495 -7.96 -22.46 -4.02
C ALA A 495 -8.10 -22.14 -5.51
N VAL A 496 -9.27 -22.44 -6.11
CA VAL A 496 -9.60 -22.10 -7.50
C VAL A 496 -9.54 -20.59 -7.73
N ARG A 497 -10.12 -19.78 -6.83
CA ARG A 497 -10.09 -18.31 -6.93
C ARG A 497 -8.65 -17.79 -6.99
N ILE A 498 -7.74 -18.31 -6.17
CA ILE A 498 -6.32 -17.92 -6.18
C ILE A 498 -5.64 -18.25 -7.53
N PHE A 499 -5.81 -19.46 -8.08
CA PHE A 499 -5.17 -19.83 -9.35
C PHE A 499 -5.71 -19.05 -10.57
N ALA A 500 -6.98 -18.65 -10.53
CA ALA A 500 -7.56 -17.76 -11.54
C ALA A 500 -7.00 -16.33 -11.41
N LEU A 501 -6.84 -15.81 -10.18
CA LEU A 501 -6.23 -14.51 -9.92
C LEU A 501 -4.73 -14.49 -10.28
N TRP A 502 -3.98 -15.56 -10.02
CA TRP A 502 -2.61 -15.74 -10.54
C TRP A 502 -2.57 -15.59 -12.07
N THR A 503 -3.42 -16.33 -12.78
CA THR A 503 -3.49 -16.30 -14.25
C THR A 503 -3.76 -14.88 -14.75
N ALA A 504 -4.69 -14.17 -14.11
CA ALA A 504 -5.05 -12.80 -14.45
C ALA A 504 -4.02 -11.75 -14.00
N ALA A 505 -3.12 -12.07 -13.06
CA ALA A 505 -1.97 -11.25 -12.65
C ALA A 505 -0.67 -11.61 -13.43
N SER A 506 -0.79 -12.34 -14.55
CA SER A 506 0.32 -12.85 -15.38
C SER A 506 1.24 -13.89 -14.72
N THR A 507 0.88 -14.42 -13.55
CA THR A 507 1.54 -15.58 -12.93
C THR A 507 0.91 -16.87 -13.49
N ALA A 508 1.62 -17.60 -14.35
CA ALA A 508 1.08 -18.80 -14.99
C ALA A 508 1.01 -19.99 -14.00
N PRO A 509 -0.18 -20.49 -13.61
CA PRO A 509 -0.30 -21.67 -12.74
C PRO A 509 0.21 -22.94 -13.44
N PRO A 510 0.71 -23.95 -12.70
CA PRO A 510 1.19 -25.22 -13.25
C PRO A 510 0.07 -26.08 -13.86
N SER A 511 0.42 -27.22 -14.49
CA SER A 511 -0.54 -28.10 -15.21
C SER A 511 -1.64 -28.65 -14.31
N GLU A 512 -1.26 -28.93 -13.08
CA GLU A 512 -2.02 -29.57 -12.03
C GLU A 512 -3.08 -28.57 -11.54
N ALA A 513 -2.66 -27.35 -11.18
CA ALA A 513 -3.54 -26.23 -10.85
C ALA A 513 -4.50 -25.84 -12.01
N ARG A 514 -4.05 -25.87 -13.27
CA ARG A 514 -4.94 -25.64 -14.43
C ARG A 514 -5.98 -26.75 -14.62
N THR A 515 -5.66 -27.98 -14.22
CA THR A 515 -6.58 -29.12 -14.24
C THR A 515 -7.58 -29.00 -13.09
N PHE A 516 -7.10 -28.68 -11.89
CA PHE A 516 -7.91 -28.39 -10.71
C PHE A 516 -8.93 -27.26 -10.97
N LEU A 517 -8.48 -26.13 -11.50
CA LEU A 517 -9.32 -25.03 -11.99
C LEU A 517 -10.47 -25.50 -12.90
N SER A 518 -10.20 -26.43 -13.83
CA SER A 518 -11.17 -26.92 -14.80
C SER A 518 -12.16 -27.94 -14.24
N LEU A 519 -11.85 -28.57 -13.10
CA LEU A 519 -12.71 -29.57 -12.44
C LEU A 519 -13.58 -28.92 -11.38
N GLU A 520 -12.99 -28.04 -10.57
CA GLU A 520 -13.58 -27.40 -9.39
C GLU A 520 -14.12 -25.98 -9.68
N SER A 521 -14.34 -25.63 -10.95
CA SER A 521 -14.83 -24.30 -11.36
C SER A 521 -16.13 -23.91 -10.62
N PRO A 522 -16.13 -22.85 -9.77
CA PRO A 522 -17.28 -22.51 -8.94
C PRO A 522 -18.47 -22.06 -9.78
N VAL A 523 -19.64 -22.66 -9.51
CA VAL A 523 -20.94 -22.26 -10.10
C VAL A 523 -21.61 -21.16 -9.25
N SER A 524 -21.16 -21.02 -8.01
CA SER A 524 -21.58 -20.08 -6.97
C SER A 524 -21.02 -18.66 -7.18
N ASP A 525 -19.73 -18.55 -7.56
CA ASP A 525 -18.98 -17.30 -7.82
C ASP A 525 -19.31 -16.70 -9.20
N ALA A 526 -20.61 -16.66 -9.51
CA ALA A 526 -21.15 -16.21 -10.78
C ALA A 526 -21.05 -14.67 -10.94
N SER A 527 -20.90 -14.23 -12.19
CA SER A 527 -20.83 -12.82 -12.57
C SER A 527 -21.93 -11.97 -11.92
N SER A 528 -21.52 -10.93 -11.19
CA SER A 528 -22.41 -9.98 -10.52
C SER A 528 -22.81 -8.83 -11.43
N ALA A 529 -21.98 -8.50 -12.42
CA ALA A 529 -22.23 -7.44 -13.40
C ALA A 529 -21.64 -7.77 -14.80
N PRO A 530 -22.18 -8.79 -15.51
CA PRO A 530 -21.56 -9.31 -16.73
C PRO A 530 -21.46 -8.29 -17.86
N GLY A 531 -22.46 -7.41 -17.98
CA GLY A 531 -22.47 -6.35 -18.99
C GLY A 531 -21.35 -5.32 -18.77
N ASP A 532 -21.07 -5.00 -17.51
CA ASP A 532 -20.12 -3.95 -17.16
C ASP A 532 -18.67 -4.47 -17.18
N ALA A 533 -18.41 -5.70 -16.73
CA ALA A 533 -17.10 -6.35 -16.91
C ALA A 533 -16.75 -6.53 -18.40
N ILE A 534 -17.74 -6.89 -19.24
CA ILE A 534 -17.58 -6.92 -20.70
C ILE A 534 -17.34 -5.51 -21.26
N ALA A 535 -17.97 -4.46 -20.72
CA ALA A 535 -17.73 -3.07 -21.14
C ALA A 535 -16.31 -2.60 -20.80
N VAL A 536 -15.77 -2.94 -19.62
CA VAL A 536 -14.36 -2.70 -19.24
C VAL A 536 -13.42 -3.36 -20.26
N TRP A 537 -13.64 -4.63 -20.58
CA TRP A 537 -12.81 -5.35 -21.55
C TRP A 537 -12.94 -4.79 -22.99
N ALA A 538 -14.15 -4.38 -23.39
CA ALA A 538 -14.37 -3.72 -24.68
C ALA A 538 -13.65 -2.36 -24.78
N ALA A 539 -13.63 -1.57 -23.70
CA ALA A 539 -12.91 -0.29 -23.62
C ALA A 539 -11.38 -0.47 -23.73
N ALA A 540 -10.82 -1.53 -23.12
CA ALA A 540 -9.41 -1.87 -23.31
C ALA A 540 -9.12 -2.22 -24.79
N ARG A 541 -10.03 -2.94 -25.44
CA ARG A 541 -9.92 -3.33 -26.86
C ARG A 541 -10.10 -2.17 -27.84
N SER A 542 -10.82 -1.10 -27.49
CA SER A 542 -10.82 0.16 -28.25
C SER A 542 -9.60 1.05 -27.97
N GLY A 543 -8.83 0.75 -26.92
CA GLY A 543 -7.66 1.52 -26.49
C GLY A 543 -7.98 2.66 -25.51
N THR A 544 -9.19 2.68 -24.96
CA THR A 544 -9.71 3.73 -24.08
C THR A 544 -9.31 3.47 -22.62
N ALA A 545 -8.03 3.63 -22.30
CA ALA A 545 -7.51 3.32 -20.95
C ALA A 545 -8.19 4.11 -19.82
N ALA A 546 -8.67 5.33 -20.08
CA ALA A 546 -9.41 6.12 -19.11
C ALA A 546 -10.74 5.48 -18.69
N GLU A 547 -11.48 4.95 -19.66
CA GLU A 547 -12.77 4.26 -19.41
C GLU A 547 -12.56 2.93 -18.67
N VAL A 548 -11.46 2.22 -18.96
CA VAL A 548 -11.07 1.01 -18.20
C VAL A 548 -10.87 1.34 -16.72
N VAL A 549 -10.14 2.41 -16.40
CA VAL A 549 -9.93 2.85 -15.00
C VAL A 549 -11.25 3.23 -14.33
N LEU A 550 -12.01 4.15 -14.92
CA LEU A 550 -13.24 4.68 -14.32
C LEU A 550 -14.28 3.58 -14.06
N ARG A 551 -14.49 2.68 -15.03
CA ARG A 551 -15.40 1.54 -14.87
C ARG A 551 -14.88 0.51 -13.86
N THR A 552 -13.57 0.25 -13.82
CA THR A 552 -12.98 -0.66 -12.82
C THR A 552 -13.30 -0.17 -11.41
N VAL A 553 -12.96 1.08 -11.09
CA VAL A 553 -13.14 1.70 -9.75
C VAL A 553 -14.61 1.82 -9.35
N SER A 554 -15.51 1.96 -10.34
CA SER A 554 -16.96 1.92 -10.15
C SER A 554 -17.48 0.52 -9.82
N LEU A 555 -16.93 -0.54 -10.42
CA LEU A 555 -17.34 -1.92 -10.20
C LEU A 555 -16.76 -2.51 -8.92
N THR A 556 -15.49 -2.25 -8.63
CA THR A 556 -14.82 -2.75 -7.43
C THR A 556 -15.28 -2.03 -6.16
N ASN A 557 -15.64 -0.74 -6.26
CA ASN A 557 -16.29 0.03 -5.20
C ASN A 557 -15.62 -0.08 -3.80
N GLY A 558 -14.29 -0.17 -3.75
CA GLY A 558 -13.48 -0.30 -2.52
C GLY A 558 -13.21 -1.74 -2.10
N ASP A 559 -13.82 -2.73 -2.76
CA ASP A 559 -13.80 -4.12 -2.35
C ASP A 559 -13.88 -5.09 -3.55
N ALA A 560 -12.75 -5.29 -4.21
CA ALA A 560 -12.63 -6.22 -5.33
C ALA A 560 -12.89 -7.69 -4.97
N SER A 561 -12.97 -8.05 -3.68
CA SER A 561 -13.21 -9.45 -3.28
C SER A 561 -14.68 -9.85 -3.40
N GLU A 562 -15.61 -8.89 -3.48
CA GLU A 562 -17.04 -9.13 -3.71
C GLU A 562 -17.38 -9.33 -5.20
N LEU A 563 -16.39 -9.18 -6.11
CA LEU A 563 -16.59 -9.43 -7.54
C LEU A 563 -16.50 -10.91 -7.89
N GLY A 564 -17.42 -11.33 -8.76
CA GLY A 564 -17.48 -12.68 -9.32
C GLY A 564 -16.21 -13.04 -10.10
N LEU A 565 -15.77 -14.30 -10.03
CA LEU A 565 -14.47 -14.71 -10.59
C LEU A 565 -14.28 -14.38 -12.08
N ALA A 566 -15.35 -14.53 -12.86
CA ALA A 566 -15.35 -14.18 -14.29
C ALA A 566 -15.24 -12.66 -14.54
N ASP A 567 -15.80 -11.83 -13.66
CA ASP A 567 -15.79 -10.37 -13.82
C ASP A 567 -14.41 -9.82 -13.46
N ILE A 568 -13.85 -10.22 -12.32
CA ILE A 568 -12.52 -9.76 -11.90
C ILE A 568 -11.43 -10.20 -12.88
N THR A 569 -11.49 -11.43 -13.41
CA THR A 569 -10.48 -11.89 -14.41
C THR A 569 -10.56 -11.13 -15.73
N LEU A 570 -11.74 -10.69 -16.18
CA LEU A 570 -11.90 -9.80 -17.33
C LEU A 570 -11.36 -8.38 -17.07
N ILE A 571 -11.65 -7.83 -15.89
CA ILE A 571 -11.17 -6.50 -15.46
C ILE A 571 -9.64 -6.47 -15.38
N LEU A 572 -9.03 -7.49 -14.75
CA LEU A 572 -7.58 -7.62 -14.62
C LEU A 572 -6.88 -7.73 -15.98
N ALA A 573 -7.43 -8.54 -16.90
CA ALA A 573 -6.90 -8.64 -18.27
C ALA A 573 -7.04 -7.31 -19.04
N ALA A 574 -8.10 -6.53 -18.81
CA ALA A 574 -8.30 -5.23 -19.40
C ALA A 574 -7.28 -4.18 -18.88
N LEU A 575 -6.94 -4.23 -17.59
CA LEU A 575 -5.87 -3.40 -16.99
C LEU A 575 -4.49 -3.71 -17.60
N GLN A 576 -4.16 -4.99 -17.81
CA GLN A 576 -2.93 -5.40 -18.49
C GLN A 576 -2.89 -4.95 -19.96
N ASP A 577 -3.98 -5.10 -20.72
CA ASP A 577 -4.06 -4.63 -22.12
C ASP A 577 -3.72 -3.12 -22.26
N VAL A 578 -4.07 -2.31 -21.26
CA VAL A 578 -3.78 -0.86 -21.22
C VAL A 578 -2.41 -0.51 -20.63
N GLY A 579 -1.70 -1.47 -20.01
CA GLY A 579 -0.36 -1.30 -19.42
C GLY A 579 -0.35 -0.90 -17.95
N ALA A 580 -1.33 -1.36 -17.18
CA ALA A 580 -1.44 -1.16 -15.73
C ALA A 580 -1.27 -2.50 -14.97
N ASP A 581 -0.22 -3.25 -15.33
CA ASP A 581 0.06 -4.63 -14.88
C ASP A 581 0.27 -4.77 -13.36
N ASP A 582 0.89 -3.77 -12.74
CA ASP A 582 1.10 -3.67 -11.30
C ASP A 582 -0.19 -3.34 -10.54
N ALA A 583 -1.03 -2.45 -11.10
CA ALA A 583 -2.37 -2.20 -10.57
C ALA A 583 -3.27 -3.43 -10.71
N ALA A 584 -3.15 -4.18 -11.81
CA ALA A 584 -3.81 -5.46 -11.96
C ALA A 584 -3.33 -6.45 -10.88
N ARG A 585 -2.02 -6.56 -10.64
CA ARG A 585 -1.49 -7.45 -9.59
C ARG A 585 -1.97 -7.05 -8.18
N LEU A 586 -1.97 -5.76 -7.86
CA LEU A 586 -2.45 -5.26 -6.56
C LEU A 586 -3.96 -5.47 -6.41
N LEU A 587 -4.75 -5.22 -7.46
CA LEU A 587 -6.20 -5.48 -7.46
C LEU A 587 -6.51 -6.98 -7.37
N ALA A 588 -5.69 -7.83 -7.99
CA ALA A 588 -5.80 -9.28 -7.88
C ALA A 588 -5.53 -9.76 -6.45
N LEU A 589 -4.52 -9.18 -5.77
CA LEU A 589 -4.27 -9.41 -4.35
C LEU A 589 -5.47 -8.96 -3.50
N GLU A 590 -6.00 -7.75 -3.70
CA GLU A 590 -7.20 -7.28 -3.01
C GLU A 590 -8.43 -8.17 -3.25
N ALA A 591 -8.61 -8.71 -4.45
CA ALA A 591 -9.70 -9.61 -4.83
C ALA A 591 -9.65 -10.99 -4.15
N THR A 592 -8.53 -11.34 -3.49
CA THR A 592 -8.44 -12.49 -2.58
C THR A 592 -9.11 -12.25 -1.23
N GLY A 593 -9.41 -10.99 -0.89
CA GLY A 593 -9.90 -10.61 0.44
C GLY A 593 -8.84 -10.63 1.54
N TYR A 594 -7.53 -10.56 1.23
CA TYR A 594 -6.44 -10.74 2.20
C TYR A 594 -6.52 -9.85 3.47
N TRP A 595 -7.23 -8.72 3.41
CA TRP A 595 -7.44 -7.81 4.54
C TRP A 595 -8.65 -8.19 5.42
N LYS A 596 -9.58 -9.03 4.94
CA LYS A 596 -10.74 -9.56 5.68
C LYS A 596 -10.34 -10.75 6.57
N GLN A 597 -11.28 -11.33 7.32
CA GLN A 597 -11.08 -12.64 7.93
C GLN A 597 -10.84 -13.70 6.84
N ALA A 598 -9.97 -14.68 7.12
CA ALA A 598 -9.57 -15.69 6.14
C ALA A 598 -10.76 -16.61 5.72
N PRO A 599 -10.80 -17.06 4.46
CA PRO A 599 -11.94 -17.78 3.87
C PRO A 599 -12.13 -19.21 4.40
#